data_AF-A0A7V4HB60-F1
#
_entry.id   AF-A0A7V4HB60-F1
#
_cell.length_a   1.000
_cell.length_b   1.000
_cell.length_c   1.000
_cell.angle_alpha   90.00
_cell.angle_beta   90.00
_cell.angle_gamma   90.00
#
_symmetry.space_group_name_H-M   'P 1'
#
loop_
_entity.id
_entity.type
_entity.pdbx_description
1 polymer ?
#
loop_
_entity_poly.entity_id
_entity_poly.type
_entity_poly.pdbx_seq_one_letter_code
_entity_poly.pdbx_strand_id
1 'polypeptide(L)'
;MTTKPPAKIRPYPSTAIEKIVYDAVESIATREPNDRVRLAYSLLKWLENKDDSIENIIRHSRIRLEMPLGDAVDIIRKSLTSRGIILPS
;
A
#
# COMPACT_ATOMS: atom_id res chain seq x y z
N MET A 1 33.12 28.28 -1.15
CA MET A 1 32.04 27.42 -1.70
C MET A 1 30.75 27.83 -1.00
N THR A 2 29.70 28.21 -1.74
CA THR A 2 28.39 28.55 -1.14
C THR A 2 27.40 27.47 -1.52
N THR A 3 26.85 26.79 -0.51
CA THR A 3 25.78 25.80 -0.70
C THR A 3 24.44 26.51 -0.63
N LYS A 4 23.66 26.42 -1.71
CA LYS A 4 22.27 26.91 -1.70
C LYS A 4 21.48 26.10 -0.66
N PRO A 5 20.53 26.72 0.05
CA PRO A 5 19.64 26.00 0.95
C PRO A 5 18.87 24.93 0.14
N PRO A 6 18.58 23.76 0.76
CA PRO A 6 17.83 22.71 0.10
C PRO A 6 16.47 23.23 -0.36
N ALA A 7 16.03 22.77 -1.53
CA ALA A 7 14.72 23.14 -2.07
C ALA A 7 13.61 22.79 -1.07
N LYS A 8 12.61 23.66 -0.92
CA LYS A 8 11.42 23.36 -0.11
C LYS A 8 10.75 22.10 -0.65
N ILE A 9 10.78 21.04 0.14
CA ILE A 9 10.06 19.80 -0.15
C ILE A 9 8.57 20.10 0.03
N ARG A 10 7.77 19.88 -1.02
CA ARG A 10 6.31 19.88 -0.89
C ARG A 10 5.90 18.55 -0.26
N PRO A 11 5.29 18.54 0.93
CA PRO A 11 4.81 17.30 1.52
C PRO A 11 3.73 16.71 0.61
N TYR A 12 3.75 15.38 0.49
CA TYR A 12 2.77 14.65 -0.28
C TYR A 12 1.38 14.86 0.32
N PRO A 13 0.32 15.09 -0.48
CA PRO A 13 -1.03 15.32 0.05
C PRO A 13 -1.47 14.14 0.90
N SER A 14 -1.94 14.39 2.12
CA SER A 14 -2.44 13.33 3.02
C SER A 14 -3.70 12.62 2.49
N THR A 15 -4.43 13.27 1.57
CA THR A 15 -5.63 12.75 0.93
C THR A 15 -5.35 11.96 -0.35
N ALA A 16 -4.10 11.92 -0.80
CA ALA A 16 -3.76 11.19 -2.01
C ALA A 16 -3.87 9.68 -1.74
N ILE A 17 -4.58 8.98 -2.63
CA ILE A 17 -4.89 7.55 -2.53
C ILE A 17 -3.60 6.72 -2.33
N GLU A 18 -2.52 7.10 -3.02
CA GLU A 18 -1.21 6.48 -2.85
C GLU A 18 -0.77 6.48 -1.38
N LYS A 19 -0.79 7.62 -0.69
CA LYS A 19 -0.38 7.68 0.71
C LYS A 19 -1.27 6.80 1.60
N ILE A 20 -2.56 6.79 1.35
CA ILE A 20 -3.51 5.93 2.08
C ILE A 20 -3.16 4.45 1.90
N VAL A 21 -2.85 4.02 0.67
CA VAL A 21 -2.51 2.62 0.36
C VAL A 21 -1.19 2.21 0.97
N TYR A 22 -0.16 3.06 0.90
CA TYR A 22 1.14 2.78 1.51
C TYR A 22 1.05 2.69 3.03
N ASP A 23 0.33 3.64 3.66
CA ASP A 23 0.09 3.61 5.11
C ASP A 23 -0.81 2.41 5.50
N ALA A 24 -1.61 1.86 4.58
CA ALA A 24 -2.49 0.73 4.86
C ALA A 24 -1.76 -0.62 4.98
N VAL A 25 -0.62 -0.77 4.29
CA VAL A 25 0.17 -2.01 4.29
C VAL A 25 1.35 -2.00 5.25
N GLU A 26 1.57 -0.88 5.95
CA GLU A 26 2.72 -0.69 6.84
C GLU A 26 2.78 -1.74 7.96
N SER A 27 1.62 -2.19 8.44
CA SER A 27 1.44 -3.21 9.48
C SER A 27 1.56 -4.66 8.99
N ILE A 28 1.73 -4.89 7.69
CA ILE A 28 1.82 -6.24 7.13
C ILE A 28 3.21 -6.83 7.42
N ALA A 29 3.21 -7.99 8.08
CA ALA A 29 4.43 -8.74 8.37
C ALA A 29 5.00 -9.33 7.07
N THR A 30 6.07 -8.72 6.59
CA THR A 30 6.83 -9.17 5.42
C THR A 30 8.29 -9.35 5.77
N ARG A 31 8.93 -10.32 5.10
CA ARG A 31 10.35 -10.63 5.33
C ARG A 31 11.27 -9.46 4.99
N GLU A 32 10.94 -8.70 3.95
CA GLU A 32 11.73 -7.55 3.51
C GLU A 32 10.88 -6.27 3.55
N PRO A 33 11.43 -5.11 3.93
CA PRO A 33 10.70 -3.83 3.89
C PRO A 33 10.16 -3.48 2.50
N ASN A 34 10.91 -3.81 1.45
CA ASN A 34 10.53 -3.57 0.06
C ASN A 34 9.33 -4.42 -0.40
N ASP A 35 8.97 -5.47 0.33
CA ASP A 35 7.77 -6.24 0.03
C ASP A 35 6.51 -5.42 0.27
N ARG A 36 6.48 -4.60 1.34
CA ARG A 36 5.36 -3.69 1.60
C ARG A 36 5.23 -2.64 0.51
N VAL A 37 6.35 -2.13 0.01
CA VAL A 37 6.37 -1.17 -1.11
C VAL A 37 5.79 -1.80 -2.38
N ARG A 38 6.20 -3.03 -2.71
CA ARG A 38 5.65 -3.77 -3.86
C ARG A 38 4.16 -4.03 -3.70
N LEU A 39 3.73 -4.44 -2.52
CA LEU A 39 2.32 -4.66 -2.21
C LEU A 39 1.50 -3.37 -2.33
N ALA A 40 1.98 -2.26 -1.78
CA ALA A 40 1.32 -0.96 -1.87
C ALA A 40 1.15 -0.52 -3.33
N TYR A 41 2.21 -0.65 -4.14
CA TYR A 41 2.16 -0.32 -5.56
C TYR A 41 1.15 -1.20 -6.32
N SER A 42 1.15 -2.50 -6.06
CA SER A 42 0.19 -3.43 -6.68
C SER A 42 -1.25 -3.11 -6.29
N LEU A 43 -1.52 -2.76 -5.01
CA LEU A 43 -2.83 -2.33 -4.54
C LEU A 43 -3.26 -1.00 -5.15
N LEU A 44 -2.34 -0.05 -5.29
CA LEU A 44 -2.62 1.23 -5.94
C LEU A 44 -3.06 1.02 -7.39
N LYS A 45 -2.31 0.20 -8.15
CA LYS A 45 -2.65 -0.15 -9.53
C LYS A 45 -3.98 -0.90 -9.63
N TRP A 46 -4.27 -1.73 -8.65
CA TRP A 46 -5.56 -2.40 -8.54
C TRP A 46 -6.71 -1.43 -8.32
N LEU A 47 -6.57 -0.43 -7.45
CA LEU A 47 -7.62 0.59 -7.24
C LEU A 47 -7.89 1.42 -8.49
N GLU A 48 -6.89 1.61 -9.35
CA GLU A 48 -7.03 2.30 -10.64
C GLU A 48 -7.80 1.45 -11.68
N ASN A 49 -7.56 0.13 -11.72
CA ASN A 49 -8.10 -0.77 -12.76
C ASN A 49 -9.34 -1.59 -12.33
N LYS A 50 -9.58 -1.76 -11.02
CA LYS A 50 -10.73 -2.45 -10.38
C LYS A 50 -11.00 -3.91 -10.77
N ASP A 51 -10.10 -4.58 -11.48
CA ASP A 51 -10.39 -5.89 -12.11
C ASP A 51 -9.84 -7.14 -11.37
N ASP A 52 -9.54 -7.05 -10.07
CA ASP A 52 -9.02 -8.22 -9.34
C ASP A 52 -9.48 -8.29 -7.88
N SER A 53 -9.18 -9.39 -7.18
CA SER A 53 -9.37 -9.52 -5.73
C SER A 53 -8.11 -9.12 -4.96
N ILE A 54 -8.25 -8.60 -3.73
CA ILE A 54 -7.11 -8.29 -2.86
C ILE A 54 -6.21 -9.53 -2.67
N GLU A 55 -6.80 -10.72 -2.58
CA GLU A 55 -6.06 -11.97 -2.46
C GLU A 55 -5.14 -12.21 -3.67
N ASN A 56 -5.67 -12.05 -4.88
CA ASN A 56 -4.89 -12.20 -6.11
C ASN A 56 -3.80 -11.13 -6.21
N ILE A 57 -4.08 -9.90 -5.81
CA ILE A 57 -3.07 -8.83 -5.78
C ILE A 57 -1.90 -9.19 -4.86
N ILE A 58 -2.19 -9.72 -3.67
CA ILE A 58 -1.15 -10.17 -2.75
C ILE A 58 -0.33 -11.31 -3.38
N ARG A 59 -0.98 -12.30 -4.01
CA ARG A 59 -0.28 -13.40 -4.71
C ARG A 59 0.58 -12.89 -5.87
N HIS A 60 0.06 -11.96 -6.68
CA HIS A 60 0.75 -11.39 -7.85
C HIS A 60 1.88 -10.44 -7.47
N SER A 61 1.82 -9.82 -6.27
CA SER A 61 2.88 -8.92 -5.77
C SER A 61 4.20 -9.65 -5.44
N ARG A 62 4.19 -10.99 -5.40
CA ARG A 62 5.35 -11.86 -5.14
C ARG A 62 6.12 -11.48 -3.86
N ILE A 63 5.37 -11.03 -2.84
CA ILE A 63 5.91 -10.70 -1.53
C ILE A 63 6.12 -11.94 -0.68
N ARG A 64 7.04 -11.86 0.28
CA ARG A 64 7.30 -12.92 1.25
C ARG A 64 6.56 -12.57 2.53
N LEU A 65 5.31 -13.02 2.60
CA LEU A 65 4.48 -12.88 3.80
C LEU A 65 5.01 -13.76 4.92
N GLU A 66 5.05 -13.20 6.12
CA GLU A 66 5.37 -13.91 7.36
C GLU A 66 4.10 -14.23 8.17
N MET A 67 2.93 -14.11 7.53
CA MET A 67 1.63 -14.37 8.11
C MET A 67 0.69 -15.07 7.12
N PRO A 68 -0.39 -15.70 7.58
CA PRO A 68 -1.40 -16.29 6.71
C PRO A 68 -1.98 -15.26 5.73
N LEU A 69 -2.28 -15.72 4.51
CA LEU A 69 -2.84 -14.87 3.46
C LEU A 69 -4.20 -14.28 3.85
N GLY A 70 -5.07 -15.06 4.52
CA GLY A 70 -6.37 -14.59 4.98
C GLY A 70 -6.25 -13.40 5.95
N ASP A 71 -5.37 -13.53 6.95
CA ASP A 71 -5.12 -12.47 7.92
C ASP A 71 -4.60 -11.20 7.23
N ALA A 72 -3.70 -11.34 6.25
CA ALA A 72 -3.20 -10.21 5.48
C ALA A 72 -4.31 -9.52 4.69
N VAL A 73 -5.20 -10.28 4.02
CA VAL A 73 -6.37 -9.75 3.31
C VAL A 73 -7.28 -8.99 4.26
N ASP A 74 -7.59 -9.54 5.43
CA ASP A 74 -8.48 -8.92 6.41
C ASP A 74 -7.90 -7.63 6.99
N ILE A 75 -6.60 -7.62 7.31
CA ILE A 75 -5.90 -6.42 7.78
C ILE A 75 -5.93 -5.33 6.71
N ILE A 76 -5.59 -5.67 5.46
CA ILE A 76 -5.57 -4.70 4.35
C ILE A 76 -6.99 -4.16 4.10
N ARG A 77 -8.00 -5.03 4.04
CA ARG A 77 -9.40 -4.64 3.83
C ARG A 77 -9.88 -3.70 4.95
N LYS A 78 -9.61 -4.02 6.21
CA LYS A 78 -9.97 -3.18 7.36
C LYS A 78 -9.21 -1.84 7.35
N SER A 79 -7.92 -1.87 7.01
CA SER A 79 -7.07 -0.69 6.96
C SER A 79 -7.52 0.28 5.86
N LEU A 80 -7.78 -0.22 4.64
CA LEU A 80 -8.24 0.58 3.51
C LEU A 80 -9.63 1.18 3.76
N THR A 81 -10.58 0.39 4.26
CA THR A 81 -11.94 0.86 4.56
C THR A 81 -11.96 1.88 5.70
N SER A 82 -11.19 1.68 6.77
CA SER A 82 -11.09 2.65 7.88
C SER A 82 -10.50 4.01 7.44
N ARG A 83 -9.72 4.01 6.34
CA ARG A 83 -9.13 5.22 5.73
C ARG A 83 -10.00 5.82 4.61
N GLY A 84 -11.21 5.31 4.40
CA GLY A 84 -12.19 5.87 3.47
C GLY A 84 -12.13 5.33 2.04
N ILE A 85 -11.39 4.25 1.77
CA ILE A 85 -11.39 3.61 0.45
C ILE A 85 -12.58 2.65 0.33
N ILE A 86 -13.40 2.89 -0.69
CA ILE A 86 -14.51 2.00 -1.06
C ILE A 86 -13.94 0.88 -1.92
N LEU A 87 -13.97 -0.34 -1.39
CA LEU A 87 -13.49 -1.51 -2.11
C LEU A 87 -14.55 -1.99 -3.11
N PRO A 88 -14.16 -2.41 -4.33
CA PRO A 88 -15.09 -3.06 -5.25
C PRO A 88 -15.64 -4.34 -4.59
N SER A 89 -16.92 -4.59 -4.84
CA SER A 89 -17.70 -5.71 -4.28
C SER A 89 -17.30 -7.05 -4.89
#